data_AF-G2QRY5-F1
#
_entry.id   AF-G2QRY5-F1
#
_cell.length_a   1.000
_cell.length_b   1.000
_cell.length_c   1.000
_cell.angle_alpha   90.00
_cell.angle_beta   90.00
_cell.angle_gamma   90.00
#
_symmetry.space_group_name_H-M   'P 1'
#
loop_
_entity.id
_entity.type
_entity.pdbx_description
1 polymer ?
#
loop_
_entity_poly.entity_id
_entity_poly.type
_entity_poly.pdbx_seq_one_letter_code
_entity_poly.pdbx_strand_id
1 'polypeptide(L)'
;MFSRFPPHDERIRLLTVSSSQNPIGSIDKADLKRFIAWAETNFDLPCLHEFLTAVPTAELEPITQDYVQSDEADMGMTYQELTIFGRLRKLNKLGPFGMFQRLVHDWSADRERKPDDDAPYYTPAQVAEKVKKFFHFYAINRHKMTTLTPALHCNDYSPDDNRFDLRPFLYPPFWKSWSFKRIDMELEKIEKKRASTKH
;
A
#
# COMPACT_ATOMS: atom_id res chain seq x y z
N MET A 1 27.80 -5.78 -29.95
CA MET A 1 28.69 -4.61 -30.05
C MET A 1 28.62 -3.90 -28.72
N PHE A 2 29.54 -4.22 -27.82
CA PHE A 2 29.56 -3.74 -26.43
C PHE A 2 30.00 -2.27 -26.40
N SER A 3 29.13 -1.36 -25.94
CA SER A 3 29.53 -0.01 -25.55
C SER A 3 29.69 0.05 -24.03
N ARG A 4 30.87 0.51 -23.61
CA ARG A 4 31.31 0.69 -22.24
C ARG A 4 30.52 1.84 -21.59
N PHE A 5 29.93 1.60 -20.42
CA PHE A 5 29.48 2.65 -19.50
C PHE A 5 30.59 2.94 -18.46
N PRO A 6 30.79 4.20 -18.04
CA PRO A 6 31.85 4.61 -17.12
C PRO A 6 31.56 4.20 -15.65
N PRO A 7 32.57 4.12 -14.77
CA PRO A 7 32.47 3.44 -13.48
C PRO A 7 32.32 4.46 -12.33
N HIS A 8 31.19 5.14 -12.17
CA HIS A 8 30.95 5.98 -10.98
C HIS A 8 29.44 6.19 -10.75
N ASP A 9 28.73 5.15 -10.29
CA ASP A 9 27.57 5.30 -9.39
C ASP A 9 27.14 3.90 -8.87
N GLU A 10 27.75 3.43 -7.78
CA GLU A 10 27.33 2.19 -7.08
C GLU A 10 26.16 2.47 -6.12
N ARG A 11 25.11 3.13 -6.59
CA ARG A 11 23.84 3.16 -5.85
C ARG A 11 23.06 1.90 -6.16
N ILE A 12 22.97 1.02 -5.17
CA ILE A 12 22.18 -0.20 -5.20
C ILE A 12 20.74 0.12 -5.63
N ARG A 13 20.42 -0.17 -6.89
CA ARG A 13 19.05 -0.14 -7.40
C ARG A 13 18.29 -1.32 -6.80
N LEU A 14 17.67 -1.13 -5.65
CA LEU A 14 16.80 -2.11 -5.03
C LEU A 14 15.44 -2.16 -5.75
N LEU A 15 15.43 -2.71 -6.97
CA LEU A 15 14.21 -3.05 -7.71
C LEU A 15 14.30 -4.51 -8.16
N THR A 16 14.18 -5.44 -7.22
CA THR A 16 14.00 -6.87 -7.54
C THR A 16 12.58 -7.10 -8.02
N VAL A 17 12.33 -6.90 -9.32
CA VAL A 17 11.11 -7.39 -9.97
C VAL A 17 11.29 -8.84 -10.45
N SER A 18 12.51 -9.25 -10.77
CA SER A 18 12.87 -10.67 -10.95
C SER A 18 14.33 -10.92 -10.54
N SER A 19 14.50 -11.77 -9.52
CA SER A 19 15.78 -12.30 -9.07
C SER A 19 15.58 -13.76 -8.62
N SER A 20 16.65 -14.50 -8.34
CA SER A 20 16.53 -15.90 -7.91
C SER A 20 15.79 -16.05 -6.57
N GLN A 21 16.00 -15.13 -5.63
CA GLN A 21 15.35 -15.11 -4.32
C GLN A 21 15.19 -13.67 -3.82
N ASN A 22 14.08 -13.36 -3.15
CA ASN A 22 13.84 -12.04 -2.56
C ASN A 22 13.77 -12.13 -1.01
N PRO A 23 14.81 -11.72 -0.27
CA PRO A 23 14.85 -11.85 1.19
C PRO A 23 13.92 -10.88 1.93
N ILE A 24 13.57 -9.76 1.31
CA ILE A 24 12.75 -8.70 1.93
C ILE A 24 11.33 -8.62 1.37
N GLY A 25 10.96 -9.50 0.43
CA GLY A 25 9.73 -9.39 -0.36
C GLY A 25 8.41 -9.53 0.42
N SER A 26 8.46 -9.97 1.67
CA SER A 26 7.31 -10.02 2.57
C SER A 26 7.45 -9.12 3.80
N ILE A 27 8.50 -8.30 3.88
CA ILE A 27 8.66 -7.32 4.96
C ILE A 27 8.02 -6.02 4.48
N ASP A 28 7.17 -5.38 5.30
CA ASP A 28 6.61 -4.09 4.92
C ASP A 28 7.62 -2.95 5.08
N LYS A 29 7.32 -1.84 4.40
CA LYS A 29 8.24 -0.69 4.34
C LYS A 29 8.48 -0.07 5.72
N ALA A 30 7.51 -0.12 6.63
CA ALA A 30 7.69 0.43 7.98
C ALA A 30 8.60 -0.47 8.82
N ASP A 31 8.38 -1.78 8.78
CA ASP A 31 9.24 -2.73 9.48
C ASP A 31 10.65 -2.82 8.88
N LEU A 32 10.81 -2.62 7.56
CA LEU A 32 12.12 -2.50 6.93
C LEU A 32 12.90 -1.28 7.45
N LYS A 33 12.24 -0.13 7.60
CA LYS A 33 12.87 1.07 8.21
C LYS A 33 13.29 0.81 9.66
N ARG A 34 12.44 0.15 10.45
CA ARG A 34 12.76 -0.23 11.83
C ARG A 34 13.94 -1.18 11.89
N PHE A 35 14.00 -2.15 10.98
CA PHE A 35 15.11 -3.09 10.87
C PHE A 35 16.43 -2.37 10.55
N ILE A 36 16.41 -1.43 9.61
CA ILE A 36 17.61 -0.64 9.26
C ILE A 36 18.09 0.20 10.45
N ALA A 37 17.17 0.86 11.18
CA ALA A 37 17.52 1.63 12.40
C ALA A 37 18.09 0.74 13.52
N TRP A 38 17.55 -0.47 13.67
CA TRP A 38 18.11 -1.46 14.58
C TRP A 38 19.51 -1.93 14.12
N ALA A 39 19.70 -2.18 12.82
CA ALA A 39 20.96 -2.63 12.23
C ALA A 39 22.07 -1.57 12.34
N GLU A 40 21.75 -0.28 12.18
CA GLU A 40 22.68 0.84 12.36
C GLU A 40 23.42 0.74 13.70
N THR A 41 22.66 0.50 14.78
CA THR A 41 23.18 0.44 16.15
C THR A 41 23.80 -0.91 16.52
N ASN A 42 23.20 -2.02 16.08
CA ASN A 42 23.62 -3.35 16.50
C ASN A 42 24.76 -3.95 15.67
N PHE A 43 24.94 -3.48 14.42
CA PHE A 43 26.03 -3.91 13.55
C PHE A 43 27.10 -2.82 13.35
N ASP A 44 27.00 -1.68 14.04
CA ASP A 44 27.93 -0.55 13.94
C ASP A 44 28.09 -0.05 12.49
N LEU A 45 26.95 0.21 11.84
CA LEU A 45 26.86 0.64 10.44
C LEU A 45 26.29 2.07 10.33
N PRO A 46 27.07 3.11 10.67
CA PRO A 46 26.59 4.50 10.69
C PRO A 46 26.18 5.03 9.32
N CYS A 47 26.66 4.42 8.23
CA CYS A 47 26.24 4.78 6.87
C CYS A 47 24.74 4.57 6.63
N LEU A 48 24.08 3.71 7.43
CA LEU A 48 22.63 3.46 7.34
C LEU A 48 21.79 4.68 7.72
N HIS A 49 22.35 5.61 8.49
CA HIS A 49 21.68 6.83 8.92
C HIS A 49 21.26 7.73 7.74
N GLU A 50 22.14 7.85 6.74
CA GLU A 50 21.87 8.62 5.53
C GLU A 50 20.69 8.04 4.75
N PHE A 51 20.56 6.71 4.69
CA PHE A 51 19.43 6.04 4.04
C PHE A 51 18.10 6.21 4.80
N LEU A 52 18.13 6.27 6.13
CA LEU A 52 16.93 6.47 6.94
C LEU A 52 16.37 7.89 6.83
N THR A 53 17.26 8.87 6.69
CA THR A 53 16.93 10.30 6.62
C THR A 53 16.71 10.80 5.19
N ALA A 54 17.15 10.05 4.18
CA ALA A 54 16.96 10.39 2.78
C ALA A 54 15.47 10.47 2.39
N VAL A 55 15.15 11.43 1.51
CA VAL A 55 13.81 11.56 0.95
C VAL A 55 13.59 10.40 -0.03
N PRO A 56 12.52 9.60 0.12
CA PRO A 56 12.23 8.51 -0.79
C PRO A 56 11.74 9.07 -2.13
N THR A 57 12.66 9.20 -3.10
CA THR A 57 12.35 9.64 -4.47
C THR A 57 12.72 8.55 -5.47
N ALA A 58 11.79 8.19 -6.35
CA ALA A 58 12.10 7.37 -7.51
C ALA A 58 12.79 8.26 -8.57
N GLU A 59 14.10 8.10 -8.78
CA GLU A 59 14.85 8.85 -9.81
C GLU A 59 14.59 8.29 -11.23
N LEU A 60 13.32 8.03 -11.56
CA LEU A 60 12.92 7.44 -12.85
C LEU A 60 12.71 8.49 -13.94
N GLU A 61 12.38 9.72 -13.56
CA GLU A 61 12.19 10.88 -14.44
C GLU A 61 13.08 12.05 -13.97
N PRO A 62 13.49 12.96 -14.87
CA PRO A 62 14.35 14.08 -14.50
C PRO A 62 13.66 14.99 -13.48
N ILE A 63 14.31 15.16 -12.32
CA ILE A 63 13.85 16.04 -11.24
C ILE A 63 13.80 17.47 -11.78
N THR A 64 12.61 18.07 -11.77
CA THR A 64 12.42 19.51 -12.06
C THR A 64 12.20 20.28 -10.76
N GLN A 65 12.41 21.60 -10.75
CA GLN A 65 12.27 22.44 -9.56
C GLN A 65 10.89 22.33 -8.88
N ASP A 66 9.85 21.94 -9.62
CA ASP A 66 8.46 21.89 -9.16
C ASP A 66 7.90 20.46 -9.01
N TYR A 67 8.67 19.41 -9.34
CA TYR A 67 8.17 18.03 -9.35
C TYR A 67 9.11 17.08 -8.60
N VAL A 68 8.72 16.75 -7.36
CA VAL A 68 9.31 15.67 -6.58
C VAL A 68 8.41 14.45 -6.73
N GLN A 69 8.90 13.40 -7.39
CA GLN A 69 8.15 12.16 -7.53
C GLN A 69 8.04 11.46 -6.17
N SER A 70 6.83 11.40 -5.62
CA SER A 70 6.52 10.66 -4.41
C SER A 70 5.67 9.43 -4.76
N ASP A 71 6.20 8.25 -4.45
CA ASP A 71 5.52 6.97 -4.66
C ASP A 71 4.09 6.96 -4.10
N GLU A 72 3.85 7.61 -2.95
CA GLU A 72 2.53 7.68 -2.31
C GLU A 72 1.56 8.59 -3.08
N ALA A 73 2.06 9.65 -3.71
CA ALA A 73 1.25 10.52 -4.56
C ALA A 73 0.81 9.79 -5.83
N ASP A 74 1.72 9.02 -6.45
CA ASP A 74 1.43 8.21 -7.63
C ASP A 74 0.41 7.10 -7.33
N MET A 75 0.54 6.42 -6.18
CA MET A 75 -0.45 5.44 -5.72
C MET A 75 -1.77 6.10 -5.27
N GLY A 76 -1.71 7.36 -4.84
CA GLY A 76 -2.79 8.11 -4.20
C GLY A 76 -3.26 7.51 -2.87
N MET A 77 -2.35 6.82 -2.18
CA MET A 77 -2.54 6.21 -0.86
C MET A 77 -1.20 6.17 -0.12
N THR A 78 -1.24 6.34 1.19
CA THR A 78 -0.04 6.23 2.02
C THR A 78 0.32 4.75 2.27
N TYR A 79 1.58 4.48 2.61
CA TYR A 79 2.02 3.14 3.00
C TYR A 79 1.26 2.61 4.22
N GLN A 80 0.91 3.49 5.16
CA GLN A 80 0.13 3.12 6.34
C GLN A 80 -1.28 2.66 5.93
N GLU A 81 -1.94 3.37 5.01
CA GLU A 81 -3.23 2.97 4.46
C GLU A 81 -3.14 1.62 3.75
N LEU A 82 -2.10 1.41 2.92
CA LEU A 82 -1.87 0.14 2.22
C LEU A 82 -1.68 -1.03 3.18
N THR A 83 -0.94 -0.83 4.28
CA THR A 83 -0.80 -1.85 5.32
C THR A 83 -2.14 -2.21 5.96
N ILE A 84 -2.98 -1.21 6.26
CA ILE A 84 -4.32 -1.44 6.81
C ILE A 84 -5.19 -2.21 5.80
N PHE A 85 -5.21 -1.80 4.54
CA PHE A 85 -5.95 -2.50 3.48
C PHE A 85 -5.47 -3.95 3.30
N GLY A 86 -4.16 -4.17 3.30
CA GLY A 86 -3.55 -5.50 3.20
C GLY A 86 -3.98 -6.43 4.34
N ARG A 87 -3.93 -5.92 5.58
CA ARG A 87 -4.38 -6.65 6.77
C ARG A 87 -5.88 -6.95 6.73
N LEU A 88 -6.72 -5.96 6.43
CA LEU A 88 -8.18 -6.16 6.36
C LEU A 88 -8.57 -7.17 5.26
N ARG A 89 -7.89 -7.13 4.11
CA ARG A 89 -8.13 -8.08 3.01
C ARG A 89 -7.71 -9.50 3.37
N LYS A 90 -6.49 -9.68 3.91
CA LYS A 90 -5.88 -11.01 4.10
C LYS A 90 -6.14 -11.60 5.47
N LEU A 91 -6.04 -10.84 6.56
CA LEU A 91 -6.28 -11.35 7.92
C LEU A 91 -7.77 -11.41 8.22
N ASN A 92 -8.45 -10.27 8.14
CA ASN A 92 -9.88 -10.14 8.44
C ASN A 92 -10.80 -10.66 7.33
N LYS A 93 -10.24 -11.10 6.20
CA LYS A 93 -10.97 -11.71 5.06
C LYS A 93 -12.06 -10.79 4.49
N LEU A 94 -11.87 -9.48 4.55
CA LEU A 94 -12.87 -8.52 4.09
C LEU A 94 -12.73 -8.26 2.59
N GLY A 95 -13.85 -8.42 1.87
CA GLY A 95 -14.00 -7.92 0.49
C GLY A 95 -14.25 -6.42 0.44
N PRO A 96 -14.48 -5.83 -0.75
CA PRO A 96 -14.63 -4.38 -0.91
C PRO A 96 -15.71 -3.77 -0.01
N PHE A 97 -16.89 -4.38 0.02
CA PHE A 97 -18.00 -3.88 0.82
C PHE A 97 -17.75 -4.02 2.33
N GLY A 98 -17.26 -5.17 2.79
CA GLY A 98 -16.95 -5.38 4.20
C GLY A 98 -15.82 -4.48 4.70
N MET A 99 -14.82 -4.23 3.85
CA MET A 99 -13.74 -3.28 4.13
C MET A 99 -14.27 -1.85 4.26
N PHE A 100 -15.15 -1.42 3.35
CA PHE A 100 -15.82 -0.12 3.44
C PHE A 100 -16.61 0.02 4.74
N GLN A 101 -17.47 -0.96 5.07
CA GLN A 101 -18.26 -0.92 6.31
C GLN A 101 -17.39 -0.78 7.54
N ARG A 102 -16.25 -1.48 7.60
CA ARG A 102 -15.32 -1.38 8.72
C ARG A 102 -14.65 0.01 8.78
N LEU A 103 -14.08 0.45 7.65
CA LEU A 103 -13.30 1.68 7.59
C LEU A 103 -14.13 2.95 7.73
N VAL A 104 -15.42 2.93 7.37
CA VAL A 104 -16.32 4.06 7.64
C VAL A 104 -16.43 4.37 9.12
N HIS A 105 -16.31 3.36 9.99
CA HIS A 105 -16.26 3.55 11.44
C HIS A 105 -14.83 3.85 11.91
N ASP A 106 -13.87 3.04 11.46
CA ASP A 106 -12.48 3.13 11.92
C ASP A 106 -11.78 4.42 11.46
N TRP A 107 -12.17 5.03 10.34
CA TRP A 107 -11.59 6.29 9.83
C TRP A 107 -12.59 7.46 9.87
N SER A 108 -13.70 7.30 10.61
CA SER A 108 -14.73 8.33 10.69
C SER A 108 -14.16 9.65 11.17
N ALA A 109 -14.44 10.74 10.45
CA ALA A 109 -14.12 12.09 10.89
C ALA A 109 -14.79 12.48 12.21
N ASP A 110 -15.89 11.83 12.57
CA ASP A 110 -16.69 12.16 13.76
C ASP A 110 -16.33 11.31 15.00
N ARG A 111 -15.29 10.46 14.92
CA ARG A 111 -14.89 9.59 16.05
C ARG A 111 -14.00 10.33 17.06
N GLU A 112 -14.09 9.93 18.32
CA GLU A 112 -13.21 10.44 19.38
C GLU A 112 -11.77 9.94 19.18
N ARG A 113 -10.81 10.88 19.28
CA ARG A 113 -9.38 10.59 19.11
C ARG A 113 -8.82 9.95 20.37
N LYS A 114 -8.20 8.78 20.23
CA LYS A 114 -7.32 8.24 21.28
C LYS A 114 -5.94 8.90 21.19
N PRO A 115 -5.23 9.07 22.31
CA PRO A 115 -3.89 9.68 22.32
C PRO A 115 -2.90 8.99 21.36
N ASP A 116 -3.05 7.68 21.17
CA ASP A 116 -2.21 6.85 20.30
C ASP A 116 -2.87 6.54 18.92
N ASP A 117 -3.84 7.35 18.47
CA ASP A 117 -4.53 7.14 17.20
C ASP A 117 -3.83 7.87 16.04
N ASP A 118 -3.05 7.10 15.29
CA ASP A 118 -2.40 7.50 14.04
C ASP A 118 -3.28 7.23 12.79
N ALA A 119 -4.53 6.77 12.95
CA ALA A 119 -5.38 6.48 11.80
C ALA A 119 -5.94 7.77 11.17
N PRO A 120 -6.07 7.80 9.83
CA PRO A 120 -6.51 8.99 9.12
C PRO A 120 -7.99 9.31 9.38
N TYR A 121 -8.36 10.57 9.11
CA TYR A 121 -9.73 11.07 9.24
C TYR A 121 -10.31 11.34 7.86
N TYR A 122 -11.38 10.64 7.54
CA TYR A 122 -12.02 10.74 6.24
C TYR A 122 -13.54 10.80 6.37
N THR A 123 -14.13 11.49 5.40
CA THR A 123 -15.58 11.41 5.16
C THR A 123 -15.92 10.03 4.58
N PRO A 124 -17.17 9.55 4.76
CA PRO A 124 -17.60 8.29 4.17
C PRO A 124 -17.35 8.21 2.65
N ALA A 125 -17.47 9.32 1.93
CA ALA A 125 -17.20 9.40 0.49
C ALA A 125 -15.72 9.17 0.17
N GLN A 126 -14.80 9.79 0.92
CA GLN A 126 -13.36 9.59 0.77
C GLN A 126 -12.95 8.14 1.09
N VAL A 127 -13.54 7.53 2.12
CA VAL A 127 -13.31 6.12 2.43
C VAL A 127 -13.78 5.23 1.28
N ALA A 128 -14.96 5.48 0.73
CA ALA A 128 -15.49 4.74 -0.42
C ALA A 128 -14.55 4.82 -1.64
N GLU A 129 -14.08 6.02 -1.98
CA GLU A 129 -13.16 6.24 -3.08
C GLU A 129 -11.85 5.46 -2.90
N LYS A 130 -11.23 5.57 -1.71
CA LYS A 130 -9.98 4.87 -1.40
C LYS A 130 -10.15 3.35 -1.46
N VAL A 131 -11.21 2.80 -0.86
CA VAL A 131 -11.48 1.35 -0.92
C VAL A 131 -11.66 0.89 -2.37
N LYS A 132 -12.41 1.66 -3.18
CA LYS A 132 -12.61 1.34 -4.61
C LYS A 132 -11.30 1.38 -5.39
N LYS A 133 -10.48 2.42 -5.19
CA LYS A 133 -9.18 2.59 -5.84
C LYS A 133 -8.22 1.45 -5.48
N PHE A 134 -8.22 1.00 -4.21
CA PHE A 134 -7.38 -0.10 -3.74
C PHE A 134 -7.74 -1.40 -4.46
N PHE A 135 -9.02 -1.79 -4.45
CA PHE A 135 -9.45 -3.03 -5.10
C PHE A 135 -9.32 -2.96 -6.63
N HIS A 136 -9.46 -1.78 -7.23
CA HIS A 136 -9.23 -1.57 -8.65
C HIS A 136 -7.77 -1.85 -9.04
N PHE A 137 -6.80 -1.22 -8.37
CA PHE A 137 -5.39 -1.44 -8.67
C PHE A 137 -4.90 -2.82 -8.24
N TYR A 138 -5.43 -3.37 -7.15
CA TYR A 138 -5.19 -4.76 -6.77
C TYR A 138 -5.58 -5.71 -7.91
N ALA A 139 -6.77 -5.53 -8.49
CA ALA A 139 -7.28 -6.38 -9.54
C ALA A 139 -6.46 -6.29 -10.82
N ILE A 140 -6.15 -5.06 -11.27
CA ILE A 140 -5.36 -4.83 -12.49
C ILE A 140 -3.95 -5.38 -12.34
N ASN A 141 -3.32 -5.19 -11.17
CA ASN A 141 -1.94 -5.59 -10.95
C ASN A 141 -1.79 -7.03 -10.44
N ARG A 142 -2.87 -7.78 -10.19
CA ARG A 142 -2.76 -9.13 -9.59
C ARG A 142 -1.95 -10.09 -10.44
N HIS A 143 -2.00 -9.97 -11.76
CA HIS A 143 -1.18 -10.78 -12.67
C HIS A 143 0.32 -10.64 -12.40
N LYS A 144 0.81 -9.52 -11.85
CA LYS A 144 2.23 -9.37 -11.47
C LYS A 144 2.65 -10.32 -10.36
N MET A 145 1.69 -10.78 -9.55
CA MET A 145 1.94 -11.70 -8.44
C MET A 145 2.18 -13.14 -8.89
N THR A 146 1.70 -13.52 -10.08
CA THR A 146 1.87 -14.90 -10.60
C THR A 146 3.29 -15.17 -11.06
N THR A 147 4.04 -14.12 -11.42
CA THR A 147 5.44 -14.20 -11.86
C THR A 147 6.41 -13.58 -10.85
N LEU A 148 5.96 -13.31 -9.62
CA LEU A 148 6.80 -12.68 -8.61
C LEU A 148 7.89 -13.65 -8.15
N THR A 149 9.10 -13.13 -7.94
CA THR A 149 10.21 -13.87 -7.32
C THR A 149 9.78 -14.45 -5.97
N PRO A 150 10.06 -15.75 -5.71
CA PRO A 150 9.85 -16.34 -4.40
C PRO A 150 10.53 -15.52 -3.31
N ALA A 151 9.74 -15.10 -2.33
CA ALA A 151 10.21 -14.33 -1.20
C ALA A 151 10.22 -15.16 0.09
N LEU A 152 11.09 -14.80 1.03
CA LEU A 152 10.99 -15.26 2.41
C LEU A 152 9.61 -14.89 2.96
N HIS A 153 9.00 -15.74 3.80
CA HIS A 153 7.71 -15.45 4.44
C HIS A 153 7.93 -14.87 5.84
N CYS A 154 7.65 -13.57 6.01
CA CYS A 154 7.84 -12.83 7.26
C CYS A 154 6.55 -12.18 7.80
N ASN A 155 5.47 -12.15 7.01
CA ASN A 155 4.21 -11.51 7.42
C ASN A 155 2.96 -12.36 7.11
N ASP A 156 1.98 -12.29 8.01
CA ASP A 156 0.73 -13.05 7.91
C ASP A 156 -0.24 -12.49 6.85
N TYR A 157 0.10 -11.36 6.23
CA TYR A 157 -0.71 -10.71 5.22
C TYR A 157 -0.05 -10.67 3.83
N SER A 158 0.98 -11.50 3.61
CA SER A 158 1.66 -11.63 2.32
C SER A 158 0.67 -11.86 1.16
N PRO A 159 0.85 -11.17 0.02
CA PRO A 159 0.06 -11.40 -1.18
C PRO A 159 0.60 -12.53 -2.08
N ASP A 160 1.62 -13.31 -1.66
CA ASP A 160 2.22 -14.38 -2.48
C ASP A 160 1.19 -15.36 -3.05
N ASP A 161 1.15 -15.49 -4.37
CA ASP A 161 0.16 -16.31 -5.08
C ASP A 161 0.61 -17.78 -5.21
N ASN A 162 1.88 -18.10 -4.97
CA ASN A 162 2.40 -19.45 -5.18
C ASN A 162 2.01 -20.41 -4.06
N ARG A 163 1.99 -19.94 -2.80
CA ARG A 163 1.78 -20.82 -1.63
C ARG A 163 0.83 -20.28 -0.59
N PHE A 164 0.76 -18.96 -0.40
CA PHE A 164 0.10 -18.39 0.78
C PHE A 164 -1.27 -17.75 0.52
N ASP A 165 -1.44 -17.06 -0.61
CA ASP A 165 -2.66 -16.32 -0.96
C ASP A 165 -3.15 -16.68 -2.37
N LEU A 166 -3.63 -17.91 -2.52
CA LEU A 166 -4.20 -18.40 -3.77
C LEU A 166 -5.43 -17.56 -4.17
N ARG A 167 -5.34 -16.84 -5.29
CA ARG A 167 -6.42 -15.97 -5.79
C ARG A 167 -6.51 -16.01 -7.32
N PRO A 168 -7.68 -15.71 -7.90
CA PRO A 168 -7.74 -15.44 -9.34
C PRO A 168 -6.81 -14.28 -9.70
N PHE A 169 -6.14 -14.36 -10.84
CA PHE A 169 -5.34 -13.25 -11.37
C PHE A 169 -6.06 -12.46 -12.47
N LEU A 170 -7.10 -13.04 -13.07
CA LEU A 170 -8.00 -12.37 -14.02
C LEU A 170 -9.31 -12.02 -13.31
N TYR A 171 -9.46 -10.76 -12.94
CA TYR A 171 -10.67 -10.24 -12.32
C TYR A 171 -11.55 -9.49 -13.33
N PRO A 172 -12.89 -9.55 -13.19
CA PRO A 172 -13.77 -8.67 -13.93
C PRO A 172 -13.56 -7.21 -13.49
N PRO A 173 -13.96 -6.22 -14.32
CA PRO A 173 -13.85 -4.81 -13.96
C PRO A 173 -14.61 -4.50 -12.66
N PHE A 174 -13.88 -4.16 -11.59
CA PHE A 174 -14.45 -3.93 -10.26
C PHE A 174 -15.49 -2.80 -10.23
N TRP A 175 -15.37 -1.79 -11.10
CA TRP A 175 -16.35 -0.71 -11.24
C TRP A 175 -17.75 -1.18 -11.63
N LYS A 176 -17.85 -2.32 -12.33
CA LYS A 176 -19.14 -2.94 -12.68
C LYS A 176 -19.59 -3.98 -11.66
N SER A 177 -18.77 -4.24 -10.63
CA SER A 177 -19.04 -5.28 -9.63
C SER A 177 -20.22 -4.90 -8.73
N TRP A 178 -20.91 -5.92 -8.24
CA TRP A 178 -21.98 -5.77 -7.25
C TRP A 178 -21.47 -5.08 -5.97
N SER A 179 -20.24 -5.39 -5.56
CA SER A 179 -19.65 -4.82 -4.35
C SER A 179 -19.52 -3.30 -4.41
N PHE A 180 -19.11 -2.74 -5.55
CA PHE A 180 -18.97 -1.29 -5.69
C PHE A 180 -20.33 -0.60 -5.71
N LYS A 181 -21.32 -1.20 -6.40
CA LYS A 181 -22.71 -0.72 -6.37
C LYS A 181 -23.29 -0.73 -4.95
N ARG A 182 -22.97 -1.75 -4.14
CA ARG A 182 -23.37 -1.82 -2.74
C ARG A 182 -22.73 -0.73 -1.88
N ILE A 183 -21.45 -0.42 -2.11
CA ILE A 183 -20.78 0.70 -1.45
C ILE A 183 -21.51 2.01 -1.78
N ASP A 184 -21.84 2.25 -3.05
CA ASP A 184 -22.56 3.48 -3.47
C ASP A 184 -23.94 3.61 -2.81
N MET A 185 -24.71 2.52 -2.82
CA MET A 185 -26.04 2.50 -2.17
C MET A 185 -25.95 2.77 -0.66
N GLU A 186 -24.93 2.25 0.01
CA GLU A 186 -24.76 2.43 1.45
C GLU A 186 -24.22 3.82 1.79
N LEU A 187 -23.30 4.34 0.97
CA LEU A 187 -22.81 5.71 1.05
C LEU A 187 -23.97 6.71 0.94
N GLU A 188 -24.86 6.53 -0.04
CA GLU A 188 -26.02 7.40 -0.24
C GLU A 188 -26.94 7.43 1.01
N LYS A 189 -27.15 6.29 1.66
CA LYS A 189 -27.93 6.23 2.91
C LYS A 189 -27.25 6.97 4.05
N ILE A 190 -25.93 6.79 4.20
CA ILE A 190 -25.14 7.46 5.24
C ILE A 190 -25.21 8.97 5.02
N GLU A 191 -25.03 9.44 3.78
CA GLU A 191 -25.09 10.87 3.45
C GLU A 191 -26.48 11.47 3.68
N LYS A 192 -27.55 10.77 3.29
CA LYS A 192 -28.94 11.20 3.59
C LYS A 192 -29.18 11.35 5.09
N LYS A 193 -28.72 10.39 5.90
CA LYS A 193 -28.86 10.43 7.35
C LYS A 193 -28.01 11.55 7.99
N ARG A 194 -26.82 11.81 7.47
CA ARG A 194 -25.97 12.93 7.91
C ARG A 194 -26.59 14.28 7.55
N ALA A 195 -27.23 14.39 6.38
CA ALA A 195 -27.96 15.60 5.98
C ALA A 195 -29.17 15.84 6.88
N SER A 196 -29.95 14.81 7.19
CA SER A 196 -31.13 14.94 8.08
C SER A 196 -30.79 15.26 9.53
N THR A 197 -29.59 14.93 10.00
CA THR A 197 -29.14 15.21 11.37
C THR A 197 -28.59 16.63 11.53
N LYS A 198 -28.32 17.33 10.42
CA LYS A 198 -27.84 18.73 10.40
C LYS A 198 -28.98 19.76 10.31
N HIS A 199 -30.22 19.33 10.16
CA HIS A 199 -31.44 20.15 10.26
C HIS A 199 -32.12 19.88 11.60
#